data_AF-A0A1B9YXT2-F1
#
_entry.id   AF-A0A1B9YXT2-F1
#
_cell.length_a   1.000
_cell.length_b   1.000
_cell.length_c   1.000
_cell.angle_alpha   90.00
_cell.angle_beta   90.00
_cell.angle_gamma   90.00
#
_symmetry.space_group_name_H-M   'P 1'
#
loop_
_entity.id
_entity.type
_entity.pdbx_description
1 polymer ?
#
loop_
_entity_poly.entity_id
_entity_poly.type
_entity_poly.pdbx_seq_one_letter_code
_entity_poly.pdbx_strand_id
1 'polypeptide(L)'
;MAKKLENWHGCPIRYAAAMIGDRWKLVILRDLAFKEARRYGEFAAEEGVATNILASRLVELEADGLIERTIDPENGRPMYLLTEKGRDLVPAFLALIGWSYKWDSESEVPKSFAHDLKRDPDEVARRIMSRLEDESAV
;
A
#
# COMPACT_ATOMS: atom_id res chain seq x y z
N MET A 1 3.93 14.92 -13.59
CA MET A 1 2.84 14.06 -14.12
C MET A 1 3.43 13.16 -15.20
N ALA A 2 3.47 11.85 -14.94
CA ALA A 2 4.22 10.92 -15.76
C ALA A 2 3.55 10.62 -17.10
N LYS A 3 4.37 10.52 -18.15
CA LYS A 3 4.10 9.93 -19.48
C LYS A 3 3.23 8.65 -19.46
N LYS A 4 3.18 7.95 -18.32
CA LYS A 4 2.39 6.75 -18.04
C LYS A 4 0.87 6.94 -18.18
N LEU A 5 0.35 8.14 -17.93
CA LEU A 5 -1.08 8.42 -18.02
C LEU A 5 -1.52 8.94 -19.40
N GLU A 6 -0.58 9.12 -20.32
CA GLU A 6 -0.84 9.51 -21.70
C GLU A 6 -1.72 8.42 -22.34
N ASN A 7 -2.98 8.75 -22.64
CA ASN A 7 -4.04 7.85 -23.11
C ASN A 7 -4.60 6.82 -22.08
N TRP A 8 -4.17 6.89 -20.81
CA TRP A 8 -4.66 6.02 -19.74
C TRP A 8 -5.67 6.66 -18.79
N HIS A 9 -6.05 7.91 -19.04
CA HIS A 9 -7.13 8.62 -18.34
C HIS A 9 -8.54 8.27 -18.88
N GLY A 10 -9.57 8.50 -18.07
CA GLY A 10 -10.99 8.37 -18.45
C GLY A 10 -11.67 7.06 -18.03
N CYS A 11 -10.96 5.94 -18.02
CA CYS A 11 -11.45 4.67 -17.45
C CYS A 11 -10.87 4.48 -16.04
N PRO A 12 -11.70 4.37 -14.98
CA PRO A 12 -11.21 4.22 -13.60
C PRO A 12 -10.31 3.00 -13.38
N ILE A 13 -10.64 1.87 -14.00
CA ILE A 13 -9.82 0.65 -13.92
C ILE A 13 -8.47 0.84 -14.61
N ARG A 14 -8.45 1.51 -15.77
CA ARG A 14 -7.22 1.82 -16.48
C ARG A 14 -6.33 2.74 -15.65
N TYR A 15 -6.91 3.79 -15.07
CA TYR A 15 -6.20 4.68 -14.17
C TYR A 15 -5.60 3.90 -13.00
N ALA A 16 -6.40 3.10 -12.28
CA ALA A 16 -5.91 2.26 -11.20
C ALA A 16 -4.78 1.31 -11.64
N ALA A 17 -4.92 0.63 -12.78
CA ALA A 17 -3.89 -0.24 -13.32
C ALA A 17 -2.58 0.52 -13.64
N ALA A 18 -2.64 1.76 -14.14
CA ALA A 18 -1.45 2.58 -14.33
C ALA A 18 -0.79 2.95 -13.00
N MET A 19 -1.58 3.25 -11.97
CA MET A 19 -1.07 3.69 -10.67
C MET A 19 -0.47 2.52 -9.87
N ILE A 20 -1.22 1.44 -9.72
CA ILE A 20 -0.94 0.35 -8.78
C ILE A 20 -0.84 -1.04 -9.44
N GLY A 21 -0.97 -1.17 -10.76
CA GLY A 21 -0.95 -2.49 -11.42
C GLY A 21 0.41 -3.19 -11.48
N ASP A 22 1.48 -2.56 -10.95
CA ASP A 22 2.78 -3.20 -10.78
C ASP A 22 2.80 -4.02 -9.49
N ARG A 23 3.26 -5.27 -9.57
CA ARG A 23 3.31 -6.21 -8.44
C ARG A 23 3.97 -5.60 -7.20
N TRP A 24 5.13 -4.96 -7.36
CA TRP A 24 5.91 -4.45 -6.25
C TRP A 24 5.30 -3.18 -5.66
N LYS A 25 4.61 -2.36 -6.47
CA LYS A 25 3.82 -1.24 -5.95
C LYS A 25 2.74 -1.72 -4.99
N LEU A 26 2.01 -2.78 -5.32
CA LEU A 26 0.98 -3.35 -4.44
C LEU A 26 1.57 -3.86 -3.12
N VAL A 27 2.71 -4.54 -3.20
CA VAL A 27 3.43 -5.07 -2.04
C VAL A 27 3.89 -3.96 -1.10
N ILE A 28 4.53 -2.90 -1.63
CA ILE A 28 4.99 -1.75 -0.84
C ILE A 28 3.81 -1.04 -0.17
N LEU A 29 2.73 -0.78 -0.92
CA LEU A 29 1.55 -0.11 -0.40
C LEU A 29 0.84 -0.96 0.67
N ARG A 30 0.79 -2.29 0.50
CA ARG A 30 0.29 -3.23 1.52
C ARG A 30 1.14 -3.14 2.79
N ASP A 31 2.46 -3.13 2.68
CA ASP A 31 3.33 -3.13 3.87
C ASP A 31 3.23 -1.82 4.64
N LEU A 32 3.10 -0.70 3.93
CA LEU A 32 2.79 0.59 4.54
C LEU A 32 1.45 0.54 5.29
N ALA A 33 0.41 0.01 4.67
CA ALA A 33 -0.96 0.01 5.20
C ALA A 33 -1.20 -0.99 6.34
N PHE A 34 -0.57 -2.17 6.30
CA PHE A 34 -0.94 -3.31 7.16
C PHE A 34 0.21 -3.86 8.01
N LYS A 35 1.47 -3.59 7.68
CA LYS A 35 2.64 -4.15 8.37
C LYS A 35 3.51 -3.12 9.09
N GLU A 36 3.12 -1.84 9.07
CA GLU A 36 3.86 -0.75 9.71
C GLU A 36 5.29 -0.59 9.17
N ALA A 37 5.58 -1.11 7.97
CA ALA A 37 6.88 -0.91 7.34
C ALA A 37 7.02 0.55 6.90
N ARG A 38 8.12 1.21 7.27
CA ARG A 38 8.37 2.63 7.02
C ARG A 38 9.70 2.88 6.34
N ARG A 39 10.62 1.90 6.34
CA ARG A 39 12.01 2.09 5.93
C ARG A 39 12.36 1.19 4.76
N TYR A 40 13.29 1.66 3.94
CA TYR A 40 13.77 0.93 2.76
C TYR A 40 14.18 -0.53 3.07
N GLY A 41 14.89 -0.74 4.17
CA GLY A 41 15.36 -2.06 4.57
C GLY A 41 14.25 -3.05 4.94
N GLU A 42 13.11 -2.54 5.42
CA GLU A 42 11.95 -3.38 5.78
C GLU A 42 11.29 -3.93 4.52
N PHE A 43 11.08 -3.07 3.50
CA PHE A 43 10.55 -3.50 2.20
C PHE A 43 11.49 -4.47 1.47
N ALA A 44 12.81 -4.26 1.58
CA ALA A 44 13.79 -5.10 0.89
C ALA A 44 13.92 -6.50 1.51
N ALA A 45 13.83 -6.60 2.84
CA ALA A 45 14.07 -7.84 3.57
C ALA A 45 12.89 -8.82 3.46
N GLU A 46 11.66 -8.32 3.49
CA GLU A 46 10.48 -9.17 3.66
C GLU A 46 10.07 -9.88 2.36
N GLU A 47 10.25 -9.24 1.21
CA GLU A 47 9.63 -9.67 -0.05
C GLU A 47 10.65 -10.06 -1.14
N GLY A 48 11.95 -10.02 -0.81
CA GLY A 48 13.03 -10.42 -1.72
C GLY A 48 13.13 -9.57 -2.99
N VAL A 49 12.59 -8.36 -2.98
CA VAL A 49 12.64 -7.44 -4.12
C VAL A 49 14.07 -6.97 -4.36
N ALA A 50 14.51 -7.00 -5.62
CA ALA A 50 15.82 -6.47 -5.98
C ALA A 50 15.90 -4.96 -5.65
N THR A 51 17.02 -4.53 -5.07
CA THR A 51 17.18 -3.17 -4.53
C THR A 51 16.94 -2.06 -5.56
N ASN A 52 17.39 -2.28 -6.81
CA ASN A 52 17.16 -1.37 -7.92
C ASN A 52 15.67 -1.25 -8.30
N ILE A 53 14.92 -2.36 -8.26
CA ILE A 53 13.48 -2.38 -8.52
C ILE A 53 12.75 -1.63 -7.41
N LEU A 54 13.05 -1.95 -6.13
CA LEU A 54 12.45 -1.28 -5.00
C LEU A 54 12.67 0.24 -5.05
N ALA A 55 13.91 0.68 -5.29
CA ALA A 55 14.24 2.09 -5.40
C ALA A 55 13.45 2.78 -6.53
N SER A 56 13.35 2.15 -7.71
CA SER A 56 12.55 2.67 -8.83
C SER A 56 11.08 2.80 -8.46
N ARG A 57 10.51 1.81 -7.74
CA ARG A 57 9.09 1.82 -7.39
C ARG A 57 8.74 2.83 -6.30
N LEU A 58 9.62 3.04 -5.33
CA LEU A 58 9.45 4.09 -4.33
C LEU A 58 9.43 5.48 -4.99
N VAL A 59 10.38 5.75 -5.90
CA VAL A 59 10.39 7.02 -6.67
C VAL A 59 9.12 7.19 -7.50
N GLU A 60 8.65 6.13 -8.15
CA GLU A 60 7.40 6.17 -8.92
C GLU A 60 6.18 6.42 -8.03
N LEU A 61 6.05 5.73 -6.90
CA LEU A 61 4.93 5.88 -5.96
C LEU A 61 4.88 7.29 -5.36
N GLU A 62 6.05 7.87 -5.06
CA GLU A 62 6.19 9.24 -4.59
C GLU A 62 5.78 10.24 -5.68
N ALA A 63 6.28 10.06 -6.91
CA ALA A 63 5.91 10.91 -8.05
C ALA A 63 4.41 10.80 -8.43
N ASP A 64 3.81 9.65 -8.17
CA ASP A 64 2.40 9.33 -8.35
C ASP A 64 1.50 9.90 -7.22
N GLY A 65 2.13 10.43 -6.17
CA GLY A 65 1.47 11.02 -5.00
C GLY A 65 0.71 10.00 -4.16
N LEU A 66 1.17 8.75 -4.14
CA LEU A 66 0.59 7.69 -3.30
C LEU A 66 1.31 7.58 -1.97
N ILE A 67 2.62 7.81 -1.97
CA ILE A 67 3.45 7.85 -0.77
C ILE A 67 4.19 9.18 -0.70
N GLU A 68 4.70 9.50 0.47
CA GLU A 68 5.64 10.59 0.68
C GLU A 68 6.88 10.10 1.44
N ARG A 69 8.03 10.70 1.14
CA ARG A 69 9.27 10.46 1.86
C ARG A 69 9.49 11.58 2.87
N THR A 70 9.62 11.23 4.15
CA THR A 70 9.87 12.16 5.25
C THR A 70 11.05 11.71 6.11
N ILE A 71 11.35 12.45 7.17
CA ILE A 71 12.38 12.15 8.16
C ILE A 71 11.71 11.69 9.45
N ASP A 72 12.18 10.57 9.98
CA ASP A 72 11.78 10.06 11.29
C ASP A 72 12.16 11.06 12.39
N PRO A 73 11.20 11.57 13.18
CA PRO A 73 11.48 12.56 14.22
C PRO A 73 12.32 11.98 15.37
N GLU A 74 12.28 10.65 15.60
CA GLU A 74 12.99 10.02 16.71
C GLU A 74 14.46 9.75 16.41
N ASN A 75 14.77 9.35 15.17
CA ASN A 75 16.11 8.90 14.80
C ASN A 75 16.74 9.60 13.59
N GLY A 76 16.03 10.55 12.97
CA GLY A 76 16.51 11.37 11.86
C GLY A 76 16.75 10.62 10.55
N ARG A 77 16.30 9.37 10.43
CA ARG A 77 16.46 8.57 9.20
C ARG A 77 15.30 8.78 8.25
N PRO A 78 15.51 8.58 6.92
CA PRO A 78 14.41 8.62 5.98
C PRO A 78 13.38 7.52 6.24
N MET A 79 12.10 7.90 6.19
CA MET A 79 10.96 7.00 6.22
C MET A 79 9.96 7.33 5.11
N TYR A 80 9.01 6.42 4.88
CA TYR A 80 7.95 6.56 3.89
C TYR A 80 6.58 6.43 4.58
N LEU A 81 5.64 7.30 4.19
CA LEU A 81 4.26 7.31 4.68
C LEU A 81 3.29 7.27 3.50
N LEU A 82 2.07 6.79 3.76
CA LEU A 82 0.98 6.89 2.79
C LEU A 82 0.43 8.32 2.81
N THR A 83 0.26 8.90 1.63
CA THR A 83 -0.52 10.14 1.47
C THR A 83 -2.02 9.84 1.66
N GLU A 84 -2.86 10.88 1.71
CA GLU A 84 -4.33 10.73 1.64
C GLU A 84 -4.76 9.82 0.47
N LYS A 85 -4.26 10.09 -0.73
CA LYS A 85 -4.54 9.28 -1.94
C LYS A 85 -4.09 7.83 -1.79
N GLY A 86 -2.99 7.58 -1.06
CA GLY A 86 -2.51 6.23 -0.77
C GLY A 86 -3.38 5.50 0.24
N ARG A 87 -3.83 6.19 1.29
CA ARG A 87 -4.72 5.64 2.33
C ARG A 87 -6.08 5.25 1.77
N ASP A 88 -6.63 6.02 0.84
CA ASP A 88 -7.89 5.72 0.14
C ASP A 88 -7.90 4.37 -0.61
N LEU A 89 -6.74 3.73 -0.81
CA LEU A 89 -6.66 2.38 -1.37
C LEU A 89 -6.98 1.27 -0.37
N VAL A 90 -7.06 1.55 0.93
CA VAL A 90 -7.28 0.53 1.98
C VAL A 90 -8.54 -0.31 1.70
N PRO A 91 -9.73 0.25 1.41
CA PRO A 91 -10.90 -0.56 1.07
C PRO A 91 -10.69 -1.46 -0.16
N ALA A 92 -9.95 -0.97 -1.17
CA ALA A 92 -9.63 -1.76 -2.35
C ALA A 92 -8.69 -2.93 -2.02
N PHE A 93 -7.69 -2.71 -1.17
CA PHE A 93 -6.84 -3.79 -0.66
C PHE A 93 -7.63 -4.83 0.12
N LEU A 94 -8.55 -4.40 1.00
CA LEU A 94 -9.39 -5.32 1.75
C LEU A 94 -10.26 -6.19 0.83
N ALA A 95 -10.84 -5.61 -0.22
CA ALA A 95 -11.57 -6.36 -1.23
C ALA A 95 -10.67 -7.36 -1.98
N LEU A 96 -9.45 -6.97 -2.34
CA LEU A 96 -8.45 -7.85 -2.95
C LEU A 96 -8.05 -9.00 -2.01
N ILE A 97 -7.85 -8.72 -0.73
CA ILE A 97 -7.53 -9.72 0.30
C ILE A 97 -8.69 -10.71 0.46
N GLY A 98 -9.92 -10.23 0.53
CA GLY A 98 -11.09 -11.11 0.63
C GLY A 98 -11.26 -12.00 -0.60
N TRP A 99 -10.99 -11.46 -1.80
CA TRP A 99 -10.97 -12.23 -3.03
C TRP A 99 -9.83 -13.25 -3.04
N SER A 100 -8.59 -12.87 -2.74
CA SER A 100 -7.44 -13.77 -2.79
C SER A 100 -7.54 -14.86 -1.73
N TYR A 101 -7.95 -14.55 -0.51
CA TYR A 101 -8.17 -15.53 0.56
C TYR A 101 -9.17 -16.63 0.18
N LYS A 102 -10.16 -16.30 -0.66
CA LYS A 102 -11.13 -17.28 -1.15
C LYS A 102 -10.52 -18.29 -2.14
N TRP A 103 -9.53 -17.88 -2.92
CA TRP A 103 -9.01 -18.65 -4.05
C TRP A 103 -7.60 -19.20 -3.83
N ASP A 104 -6.85 -18.63 -2.90
CA ASP A 104 -5.52 -19.06 -2.51
C ASP A 104 -5.61 -20.03 -1.32
N SER A 105 -5.42 -21.33 -1.60
CA SER A 105 -5.42 -22.36 -0.56
C SER A 105 -4.23 -22.28 0.39
N GLU A 106 -3.19 -21.55 0.01
CA GLU A 106 -1.96 -21.37 0.80
C GLU A 106 -1.92 -20.00 1.48
N SER A 107 -3.06 -19.29 1.52
CA SER A 107 -3.13 -17.93 2.02
C SER A 107 -2.62 -17.80 3.46
N GLU A 108 -1.72 -16.84 3.65
CA GLU A 108 -1.12 -16.50 4.95
C GLU A 108 -2.00 -15.56 5.79
N VAL A 109 -3.18 -15.17 5.30
CA VAL A 109 -4.07 -14.24 6.01
C VAL A 109 -4.57 -14.88 7.32
N PRO A 110 -4.38 -14.22 8.48
CA PRO A 110 -4.86 -14.75 9.75
C PRO A 110 -6.36 -15.01 9.74
N LYS A 111 -6.80 -16.18 10.24
CA LYS A 111 -8.23 -16.55 10.28
C LYS A 111 -9.11 -15.52 11.01
N SER A 112 -8.58 -14.90 12.06
CA SER A 112 -9.26 -13.81 12.80
C SER A 112 -9.49 -12.60 11.90
N PHE A 113 -8.47 -12.18 11.15
CA PHE A 113 -8.58 -11.07 10.21
C PHE A 113 -9.57 -11.38 9.08
N ALA A 114 -9.50 -12.58 8.50
CA ALA A 114 -10.43 -13.00 7.46
C ALA A 114 -11.89 -13.06 7.97
N HIS A 115 -12.08 -13.50 9.22
CA HIS A 115 -13.39 -13.48 9.87
C HIS A 115 -13.93 -12.06 10.04
N ASP A 116 -13.11 -11.14 10.55
CA ASP A 116 -13.50 -9.74 10.74
C ASP A 116 -13.83 -9.06 9.40
N LEU A 117 -12.99 -9.28 8.37
CA LEU A 117 -13.20 -8.77 7.02
C LEU A 117 -14.49 -9.28 6.40
N LYS A 118 -14.86 -10.54 6.64
CA LYS A 118 -16.13 -11.12 6.15
C LYS A 118 -17.34 -10.56 6.90
N ARG A 119 -17.18 -10.22 8.18
CA ARG A 119 -18.27 -9.73 9.04
C ARG A 119 -18.61 -8.28 8.74
N ASP A 120 -17.60 -7.41 8.72
CA ASP A 120 -17.77 -5.97 8.55
C ASP A 120 -16.51 -5.34 7.90
N PRO A 121 -16.42 -5.37 6.56
CA PRO A 121 -15.26 -4.83 5.85
C PRO A 121 -15.10 -3.30 6.04
N ASP A 122 -16.20 -2.58 6.23
CA ASP A 122 -16.20 -1.12 6.38
C ASP A 122 -15.67 -0.70 7.75
N GLU A 123 -16.00 -1.45 8.81
CA GLU A 123 -15.39 -1.26 10.13
C GLU A 123 -13.89 -1.56 10.11
N VAL A 124 -13.47 -2.64 9.44
CA VAL A 124 -12.04 -2.97 9.30
C VAL A 124 -11.32 -1.84 8.55
N ALA A 125 -11.90 -1.33 7.46
CA ALA A 125 -11.35 -0.21 6.71
C ALA A 125 -11.21 1.05 7.58
N ARG A 126 -12.28 1.45 8.29
CA ARG A 126 -12.27 2.63 9.16
C ARG A 126 -11.21 2.53 10.26
N ARG A 127 -11.08 1.37 10.91
CA ARG A 127 -10.04 1.15 11.94
C ARG A 127 -8.63 1.34 11.38
N ILE A 128 -8.36 0.82 10.19
CA ILE A 128 -7.04 0.91 9.56
C ILE A 128 -6.77 2.34 9.09
N MET A 129 -7.74 2.99 8.46
CA MET A 129 -7.65 4.38 8.01
C MET A 129 -7.38 5.33 9.19
N SER A 130 -8.14 5.23 10.28
CA SER A 130 -7.94 6.04 11.49
C SER A 130 -6.53 5.91 12.05
N ARG A 131 -6.01 4.67 12.12
CA ARG A 131 -4.63 4.42 12.57
C ARG A 131 -3.61 5.10 11.66
N LEU A 132 -3.79 5.01 10.33
CA LEU A 132 -2.90 5.63 9.35
C LEU A 132 -2.99 7.17 9.35
N GLU A 133 -4.09 7.75 9.84
CA GLU A 133 -4.24 9.19 10.02
C GLU A 133 -3.47 9.68 11.24
N ASP A 134 -3.59 8.96 12.35
CA ASP A 134 -2.87 9.28 13.59
C ASP A 134 -1.34 9.22 13.39
N GLU A 135 -0.87 8.26 12.60
CA GLU A 135 0.56 8.08 12.29
C GLU A 135 1.14 9.18 11.39
N SER A 136 0.32 9.87 10.58
CA SER A 136 0.78 11.00 9.73
C SER A 136 0.77 12.35 10.45
N ALA A 137 0.22 12.42 11.67
CA ALA A 137 0.10 13.64 12.46
C ALA A 137 1.30 13.88 13.41
N VAL A 138 2.30 13.00 13.39
CA VAL A 138 3.50 12.99 14.25
C VAL A 138 4.73 13.38 13.43
#